data_AF-A0A7C8GVH0-F1
#
_entry.id   AF-A0A7C8GVH0-F1
#
_cell.length_a   1.000
_cell.length_b   1.000
_cell.length_c   1.000
_cell.angle_alpha   90.00
_cell.angle_beta   90.00
_cell.angle_gamma   90.00
#
_symmetry.space_group_name_H-M   'P 1'
#
loop_
_entity.id
_entity.type
_entity.pdbx_description
1 polymer ?
#
loop_
_entity_poly.entity_id
_entity_poly.type
_entity_poly.pdbx_seq_one_letter_code
_entity_poly.pdbx_strand_id
1 'polypeptide(L)' 'MKKKIISLLFAVTMVLGVGNVVFAHNDSGNEGWRFEEMLHLMKEMHPKMDQQDMKQMYQECHG' A
#
# COMPACT_ATOMS: atom_id res chain seq x y z
N MET A 1 16.97 -37.75 12.77
CA MET A 1 17.47 -36.37 13.01
C MET A 1 17.40 -35.47 11.78
N LYS A 2 18.01 -35.85 10.63
CA LYS A 2 18.02 -35.01 9.40
C LYS A 2 16.65 -34.55 8.89
N LYS A 3 15.63 -35.44 8.92
CA LYS A 3 14.25 -35.11 8.50
C LYS A 3 13.55 -34.09 9.41
N LYS A 4 13.89 -34.06 10.71
CA LYS A 4 13.33 -33.10 11.67
C LYS A 4 13.95 -31.71 11.49
N ILE A 5 15.24 -31.66 11.14
CA ILE A 5 15.95 -30.41 10.83
C ILE A 5 15.37 -29.78 9.56
N ILE A 6 15.13 -30.58 8.51
CA ILE A 6 14.52 -30.10 7.25
C ILE A 6 13.10 -29.56 7.49
N SER A 7 12.30 -30.27 8.29
CA SER A 7 10.94 -29.82 8.65
C SER A 7 10.93 -28.52 9.44
N LEU A 8 11.88 -28.34 10.37
CA LEU A 8 12.01 -27.12 11.14
C LEU A 8 12.44 -25.96 10.24
N LEU A 9 13.41 -26.19 9.36
CA LEU A 9 13.91 -25.18 8.44
C LEU A 9 12.78 -24.68 7.52
N PHE A 10 12.00 -25.60 6.95
CA PHE A 10 10.87 -25.27 6.08
C PHE A 10 9.79 -24.43 6.79
N ALA A 11 9.45 -24.79 8.03
CA ALA A 11 8.49 -24.02 8.82
C ALA A 11 8.98 -22.58 9.09
N VAL A 12 10.28 -22.42 9.37
CA VAL A 12 10.88 -21.10 9.60
C VAL A 12 10.90 -20.27 8.31
N THR A 13 11.27 -20.84 7.16
CA THR A 13 11.24 -20.11 5.88
C THR A 13 9.83 -19.70 5.47
N MET A 14 8.81 -20.50 5.79
CA MET A 14 7.42 -20.21 5.45
C MET A 14 6.87 -19.05 6.29
N VAL A 15 7.20 -18.99 7.59
CA VAL A 15 6.81 -17.86 8.46
C VAL A 15 7.55 -16.58 8.10
N LEU A 16 8.85 -16.67 7.80
CA LEU A 16 9.65 -15.50 7.41
C LEU A 16 9.38 -15.02 5.97
N GLY A 17 9.02 -15.93 5.06
CA GLY A 17 8.76 -15.61 3.65
C GLY A 17 7.44 -14.89 3.42
N VAL A 18 6.40 -15.18 4.21
CA VAL A 18 5.08 -14.56 4.05
C VAL A 18 5.02 -13.15 4.66
N GLY A 19 5.93 -12.79 5.56
CA GLY A 19 5.95 -11.46 6.19
C GLY A 19 6.37 -10.32 5.25
N ASN A 20 7.13 -10.60 4.19
CA ASN A 20 7.78 -9.56 3.38
C ASN A 20 7.06 -9.23 2.06
N VAL A 21 6.00 -9.97 1.68
CA VAL A 21 5.24 -9.72 0.44
C VAL A 21 4.28 -8.54 0.53
N VAL A 22 3.95 -8.07 1.74
CA VAL A 22 3.06 -6.91 1.93
C VAL A 22 3.86 -5.59 1.89
N PHE A 23 5.15 -5.62 2.21
CA PHE A 23 5.96 -4.40 2.39
C PHE A 23 6.54 -3.82 1.08
N ALA A 24 6.45 -4.55 -0.03
CA ALA A 24 7.13 -4.18 -1.29
C ALA A 24 6.19 -4.07 -2.51
N HIS A 25 4.88 -3.87 -2.32
CA HIS A 25 4.03 -3.38 -3.42
C HIS A 25 4.17 -1.84 -3.53
N ASN A 26 5.41 -1.37 -3.73
CA ASN A 26 5.69 0.02 -4.15
C ASN A 26 6.58 0.06 -5.40
N ASP A 27 6.74 -1.10 -6.07
CA ASP A 27 7.64 -1.28 -7.23
C ASP A 27 6.85 -1.55 -8.53
N SER A 28 5.73 -0.84 -8.71
CA SER A 28 5.03 -0.80 -9.99
C SER A 28 4.46 0.59 -10.24
N GLY A 29 5.26 1.42 -10.90
CA GLY A 29 4.74 2.58 -11.62
C GLY A 29 4.63 3.84 -10.78
N ASN A 30 5.37 4.82 -11.22
CA ASN A 30 5.22 6.25 -10.98
C ASN A 30 3.84 6.76 -11.47
N GLU A 31 2.75 6.20 -10.96
CA GLU A 31 1.38 6.63 -11.21
C GLU A 31 0.62 6.57 -9.89
N GLY A 32 0.97 7.45 -8.95
CA GLY A 32 0.05 7.78 -7.86
C GLY A 32 -1.33 8.07 -8.46
N TRP A 33 -2.41 7.59 -7.82
CA TRP A 33 -3.76 7.73 -8.38
C TRP A 33 -4.02 9.18 -8.73
N ARG A 34 -4.54 9.46 -9.93
CA ARG A 34 -4.72 10.85 -10.38
C ARG A 34 -5.76 11.55 -9.50
N PHE A 35 -5.66 12.87 -9.34
CA PHE A 35 -6.63 13.65 -8.55
C PHE A 35 -8.10 13.34 -8.93
N GLU A 36 -8.39 13.19 -10.22
CA GLU A 36 -9.74 12.85 -10.71
C GLU A 36 -10.23 11.48 -10.23
N GLU A 37 -9.34 10.51 -10.09
CA GLU A 37 -9.67 9.16 -9.61
C GLU A 37 -9.97 9.16 -8.11
N MET A 38 -9.31 10.05 -7.36
CA MET A 38 -9.52 10.21 -5.92
C MET A 38 -10.67 11.15 -5.57
N LEU A 39 -11.10 12.02 -6.49
CA LEU A 39 -12.03 13.12 -6.20
C LEU A 39 -13.37 12.65 -5.61
N HIS A 40 -13.91 11.53 -6.10
CA HIS A 40 -15.18 11.00 -5.58
C HIS A 40 -15.05 10.61 -4.11
N LEU A 41 -13.99 9.87 -3.77
CA LEU A 41 -13.70 9.43 -2.42
C LEU A 41 -13.42 10.62 -1.49
N MET A 42 -12.67 11.62 -1.96
CA MET A 42 -12.41 12.85 -1.21
C MET A 42 -13.71 13.60 -0.89
N LYS A 43 -14.66 13.66 -1.83
CA LYS A 43 -15.98 14.27 -1.61
C LYS A 43 -16.84 13.48 -0.63
N GLU A 44 -16.76 12.16 -0.66
CA GLU A 44 -17.49 11.30 0.28
C GLU A 44 -16.98 11.50 1.72
N MET A 45 -15.66 11.56 1.91
CA MET A 45 -15.05 11.75 3.24
C MET A 45 -15.07 13.22 3.71
N HIS A 46 -14.95 14.18 2.80
CA HIS A 46 -14.91 15.62 3.09
C HIS A 46 -16.00 16.38 2.32
N PRO A 47 -17.30 16.14 2.60
CA PRO A 47 -18.42 16.72 1.84
C PRO A 47 -18.56 18.25 1.96
N LYS A 48 -17.84 18.87 2.90
CA LYS A 48 -17.84 20.33 3.13
C LYS A 48 -16.57 21.03 2.62
N MET A 49 -15.57 20.26 2.19
CA MET A 49 -14.34 20.81 1.64
C MET A 49 -14.58 21.19 0.19
N ASP A 50 -14.09 22.35 -0.23
CA ASP A 50 -14.20 22.74 -1.63
C ASP A 50 -13.12 22.05 -2.48
N GLN A 51 -13.27 22.13 -3.79
CA GLN A 51 -12.41 21.39 -4.70
C GLN A 51 -10.96 21.94 -4.74
N GLN A 52 -10.75 23.23 -4.46
CA GLN A 52 -9.40 23.80 -4.41
C GLN A 52 -8.63 23.24 -3.21
N ASP A 53 -9.27 23.20 -2.04
CA ASP A 53 -8.70 22.58 -0.84
C ASP A 53 -8.40 21.10 -1.06
N MET A 54 -9.29 20.35 -1.72
CA MET A 54 -9.04 18.94 -2.08
C MET A 54 -7.84 18.80 -3.03
N LYS A 55 -7.69 19.71 -3.99
CA LYS A 55 -6.57 19.69 -4.93
C LYS A 55 -5.26 19.99 -4.22
N GLN A 56 -5.24 20.95 -3.31
CA GLN A 56 -4.08 21.26 -2.49
C GLN A 56 -3.71 20.07 -1.60
N MET A 57 -4.68 19.48 -0.89
CA MET A 57 -4.47 18.29 -0.07
C MET A 57 -3.87 17.14 -0.89
N TYR A 58 -4.39 16.90 -2.10
CA TYR A 58 -3.85 15.90 -3.01
C TYR A 58 -2.39 16.18 -3.40
N GLN A 59 -2.06 17.44 -3.73
CA GLN A 59 -0.68 17.86 -4.05
C GLN A 59 0.26 17.66 -2.86
N GLU A 60 -0.16 18.04 -1.65
CA GLU A 60 0.64 17.87 -0.43
C GLU A 60 0.94 16.40 -0.12
N CYS A 61 0.03 15.47 -0.45
CA CYS A 61 0.22 14.03 -0.24
C CYS A 61 1.01 13.32 -1.35
N HIS A 62 0.95 13.79 -2.60
CA HIS A 62 1.45 13.07 -3.76
C HIS A 62 2.56 13.79 -4.56
N GLY A 63 2.90 15.04 -4.23
CA GLY A 63 3.95 15.82 -4.90
C GLY A 63 3.48 17.19 -5.37
#